data_AF-A0A1D6HAZ3-F1
#
_entry.id   AF-A0A1D6HAZ3-F1
#
_cell.length_a   1.000
_cell.length_b   1.000
_cell.length_c   1.000
_cell.angle_alpha   90.00
_cell.angle_beta   90.00
_cell.angle_gamma   90.00
#
_symmetry.space_group_name_H-M   'P 1'
#
loop_
_entity.id
_entity.type
_entity.pdbx_description
1 polymer ?
#
loop_
_entity_poly.entity_id
_entity_poly.type
_entity_poly.pdbx_seq_one_letter_code
_entity_poly.pdbx_strand_id
1 'polypeptide(L)'
;MARLHIHFSSGLPSDGEVTSGVRQNVNILIHLDVSKALKGGMKLYISDNKVILTEGFDGVVPVKYFERVETWPGRAPIPFQR
;
A
#
# COMPACT_ATOMS: atom_id res chain seq x y z
N MET A 1 -10.50 -17.64 6.69
CA MET A 1 -10.59 -16.21 7.09
C MET A 1 -10.56 -15.38 5.81
N ALA A 2 -11.71 -14.83 5.41
CA ALA A 2 -11.80 -13.98 4.24
C ALA A 2 -11.17 -12.63 4.57
N ARG A 3 -10.06 -12.28 3.91
CA ARG A 3 -9.50 -10.93 4.03
C ARG A 3 -10.45 -9.98 3.30
N LEU A 4 -11.12 -9.10 4.04
CA LEU A 4 -12.00 -8.07 3.48
C LEU A 4 -11.25 -6.75 3.22
N HIS A 5 -10.04 -6.62 3.79
CA HIS A 5 -9.25 -5.39 3.78
C HIS A 5 -8.03 -5.51 2.87
N ILE A 6 -7.67 -4.41 2.22
CA ILE A 6 -6.39 -4.24 1.52
C ILE A 6 -5.34 -3.91 2.57
N HIS A 7 -4.25 -4.68 2.58
CA HIS A 7 -3.15 -4.51 3.53
C HIS A 7 -2.03 -3.68 2.92
N PHE A 8 -1.59 -2.68 3.67
CA PHE A 8 -0.42 -1.86 3.39
C PHE A 8 0.66 -2.12 4.43
N SER A 9 1.91 -1.97 4.00
CA SER A 9 3.06 -1.93 4.88
C SER A 9 3.48 -0.49 5.13
N SER A 10 3.94 -0.22 6.35
CA SER A 10 4.56 1.05 6.72
C SER A 10 6.05 1.13 6.33
N GLY A 11 6.65 0.02 5.88
CA GLY A 11 8.05 -0.03 5.44
C GLY A 11 8.27 -0.92 4.21
N LEU A 12 9.52 -0.98 3.76
CA LEU A 12 9.95 -1.67 2.55
C LEU A 12 10.32 -3.14 2.82
N PRO A 13 10.38 -3.99 1.78
CA PRO A 13 10.81 -5.39 1.94
C PRO A 13 12.20 -5.55 2.58
N SER A 14 13.08 -4.55 2.40
CA SER A 14 14.44 -4.52 2.95
C SER A 14 14.52 -3.99 4.39
N ASP A 15 13.45 -3.39 4.91
CA ASP A 15 13.46 -2.82 6.24
C ASP A 15 13.26 -3.96 7.24
N GLY A 16 14.30 -4.25 8.03
CA GLY A 16 14.29 -5.34 9.02
C GLY A 16 13.19 -5.23 10.09
N GLU A 17 12.51 -4.09 10.16
CA GLU A 17 11.37 -3.84 11.05
C GLU A 17 10.03 -4.34 10.47
N VAL A 18 9.97 -4.62 9.15
CA VAL A 18 8.74 -5.09 8.49
C VAL A 18 8.67 -6.61 8.57
N THR A 19 8.19 -7.12 9.70
CA THR A 19 7.94 -8.54 9.92
C THR A 19 6.63 -9.01 9.29
N SER A 20 5.68 -8.10 9.04
CA SER A 20 4.37 -8.42 8.48
C SER A 20 3.89 -7.35 7.49
N GLY A 21 3.31 -7.78 6.36
CA GLY A 21 2.69 -6.88 5.37
C GLY A 21 3.39 -6.80 4.02
N VAL A 22 4.64 -7.28 3.91
CA VAL A 22 5.39 -7.31 2.64
C VAL A 22 5.99 -8.68 2.41
N ARG A 23 5.77 -9.24 1.21
CA ARG A 23 6.47 -10.46 0.80
C ARG A 23 7.84 -10.10 0.25
N GLN A 24 8.84 -10.92 0.55
CA GLN A 24 10.20 -10.73 0.05
C GLN A 24 10.29 -10.82 -1.49
N ASN A 25 9.35 -11.54 -2.12
CA ASN A 25 9.33 -11.79 -3.57
C ASN A 25 8.39 -10.87 -4.36
N VAL A 26 8.21 -9.61 -3.94
CA VAL A 26 7.46 -8.63 -4.73
C VAL A 26 8.28 -8.13 -5.92
N ASN A 27 7.61 -7.75 -7.01
CA ASN A 27 8.26 -7.17 -8.18
C ASN A 27 7.94 -5.69 -8.38
N ILE A 28 6.92 -5.18 -7.67
CA ILE A 28 6.39 -3.83 -7.82
C ILE A 28 6.01 -3.30 -6.43
N LEU A 29 6.33 -2.04 -6.17
CA LEU A 29 5.86 -1.28 -5.02
C LEU A 29 4.90 -0.19 -5.50
N ILE A 30 3.72 -0.15 -4.90
CA ILE A 30 2.72 0.89 -5.11
C ILE A 30 2.65 1.71 -3.83
N HIS A 31 2.98 2.99 -3.94
CA HIS A 31 2.96 3.94 -2.82
C HIS A 31 1.63 4.68 -2.81
N LEU A 32 0.95 4.67 -1.66
CA LEU A 32 -0.32 5.37 -1.45
C LEU A 32 -0.07 6.80 -0.98
N ASP A 33 -0.70 7.78 -1.65
CA ASP A 33 -0.79 9.15 -1.14
C ASP A 33 -1.81 9.17 0.01
N VAL A 34 -1.32 8.98 1.24
CA VAL A 34 -2.14 8.92 2.46
C VAL A 34 -2.92 10.20 2.66
N SER A 35 -2.31 11.37 2.40
CA SER A 35 -2.96 12.67 2.58
C SER A 35 -4.16 12.81 1.64
N LYS A 36 -3.98 12.46 0.36
CA LYS A 36 -5.05 12.50 -0.63
C LYS A 36 -6.12 11.45 -0.37
N ALA A 37 -5.73 10.24 0.05
CA ALA A 37 -6.66 9.17 0.39
C ALA A 37 -7.59 9.58 1.54
N LEU A 38 -7.03 10.09 2.64
CA LEU A 38 -7.80 10.56 3.81
C LEU A 38 -8.72 11.73 3.45
N LYS A 39 -8.23 12.72 2.69
CA LYS A 39 -9.05 13.85 2.19
C LYS A 39 -10.17 13.38 1.26
N GLY A 40 -9.93 12.29 0.51
CA GLY A 40 -10.90 11.66 -0.36
C GLY A 40 -11.92 10.77 0.36
N GLY A 41 -11.87 10.68 1.69
CA GLY A 41 -12.79 9.88 2.50
C GLY A 41 -12.40 8.41 2.66
N MET A 42 -11.20 8.01 2.22
CA MET A 42 -10.72 6.64 2.42
C MET A 42 -10.40 6.42 3.90
N LYS A 43 -10.95 5.36 4.49
CA LYS A 43 -10.65 4.98 5.87
C LYS A 43 -9.37 4.14 5.90
N LEU A 44 -8.39 4.62 6.66
CA LEU A 44 -7.17 3.88 6.97
C LEU A 44 -7.17 3.50 8.44
N TYR A 45 -6.82 2.26 8.71
CA TYR A 45 -6.73 1.69 10.06
C TYR A 45 -5.31 1.21 10.30
N ILE A 46 -4.89 1.22 11.57
CA ILE A 46 -3.63 0.62 11.99
C ILE A 46 -4.00 -0.53 12.93
N SER A 47 -3.57 -1.73 12.58
CA SER A 47 -3.73 -2.91 13.45
C SER A 47 -2.72 -2.90 14.59
N ASP A 48 -2.93 -3.73 15.61
CA ASP A 48 -2.01 -3.87 16.75
C ASP A 48 -0.58 -4.24 16.31
N ASN A 49 -0.44 -4.96 15.19
CA ASN A 49 0.85 -5.31 14.60
C ASN A 49 1.42 -4.22 13.67
N LYS A 50 0.94 -2.99 13.78
CA LYS A 50 1.35 -1.83 12.98
C LYS A 50 1.14 -1.96 11.46
N VAL A 51 0.38 -2.96 11.02
CA VAL A 51 -0.03 -3.10 9.61
C VAL A 51 -1.15 -2.11 9.33
N ILE A 52 -1.02 -1.39 8.22
CA ILE A 52 -2.03 -0.43 7.77
C ILE A 52 -3.07 -1.18 6.93
N LEU A 53 -4.35 -0.86 7.12
CA LEU A 53 -5.47 -1.54 6.47
C LEU A 53 -6.43 -0.51 5.88
N THR A 54 -7.09 -0.86 4.78
CA THR A 54 -8.25 -0.12 4.28
C THR A 54 -9.28 -1.07 3.68
N GLU A 55 -10.55 -0.67 3.73
CA GLU A 55 -11.62 -1.29 2.94
C GLU A 55 -11.59 -0.81 1.49
N GLY A 56 -10.84 0.26 1.21
CA GLY A 56 -10.90 0.97 -0.06
C GLY A 56 -12.28 1.60 -0.27
N PHE A 57 -12.60 1.82 -1.54
CA PHE A 57 -13.95 2.14 -2.01
C PHE A 57 -14.46 0.89 -2.71
N ASP A 58 -15.48 0.26 -2.12
CA ASP A 58 -16.03 -1.02 -2.60
C ASP A 58 -14.97 -2.11 -2.82
N GLY A 59 -13.99 -2.19 -1.90
CA GLY A 59 -12.90 -3.17 -1.97
C GLY A 59 -11.74 -2.79 -2.89
N VAL A 60 -11.69 -1.55 -3.40
CA VAL A 60 -10.66 -1.10 -4.36
C VAL A 60 -9.97 0.19 -3.87
N VAL A 61 -8.67 0.32 -4.10
CA VAL A 61 -7.94 1.58 -3.97
C VAL A 61 -7.76 2.16 -5.38
N PRO A 62 -8.48 3.24 -5.75
CA PRO A 62 -8.36 3.85 -7.06
C PRO A 62 -6.97 4.41 -7.34
N VAL A 63 -6.52 4.29 -8.58
CA VAL A 63 -5.19 4.74 -9.05
C VAL A 63 -4.94 6.24 -8.81
N LYS A 64 -6.00 7.05 -8.76
CA LYS A 64 -5.90 8.49 -8.41
C LYS A 64 -5.26 8.76 -7.04
N TYR A 65 -5.24 7.77 -6.14
CA TYR A 65 -4.58 7.86 -4.84
C TYR A 65 -3.16 7.30 -4.83
N PHE A 66 -2.65 6.81 -5.96
CA PHE A 66 -1.26 6.34 -6.04
C PHE A 66 -0.32 7.55 -6.16
N GLU A 67 0.64 7.59 -5.24
CA GLU A 67 1.70 8.58 -5.25
C GLU A 67 2.76 8.22 -6.29
N ARG A 68 3.25 6.97 -6.24
CA ARG A 68 4.30 6.43 -7.12
C ARG A 68 4.12 4.93 -7.30
N VAL A 69 4.53 4.43 -8.46
CA VAL A 69 4.72 3.00 -8.72
C VAL A 69 6.15 2.77 -9.19
N GLU A 70 6.81 1.75 -8.67
CA GLU A 70 8.20 1.43 -9.04
C GLU A 70 8.44 -0.09 -9.03
N THR A 71 9.40 -0.55 -9.83
CA THR A 71 9.84 -1.94 -9.80
C THR A 71 10.62 -2.23 -8.52
N TRP A 72 10.67 -3.50 -8.13
CA TRP A 72 11.48 -4.00 -7.03
C TRP A 72 12.22 -5.27 -7.47
N PRO A 73 13.52 -5.43 -7.12
CA PRO A 73 14.36 -4.51 -6.34
C PRO A 73 14.93 -3.33 -7.15
N GLY A 74 14.71 -3.29 -8.47
CA GLY A 74 15.37 -2.34 -9.37
C GLY A 74 14.97 -0.86 -9.23
N ARG A 75 13.90 -0.53 -8.49
CA ARG A 75 13.41 0.85 -8.22
C ARG A 75 13.16 1.70 -9.47
N ALA A 76 12.97 1.09 -10.63
CA ALA A 76 12.66 1.83 -11.85
C ALA A 76 11.22 2.36 -11.77
N PRO A 77 10.97 3.65 -12.04
CA PRO A 77 9.62 4.20 -12.00
C PRO A 77 8.74 3.55 -13.09
N ILE A 78 7.51 3.19 -12.72
CA ILE A 78 6.51 2.67 -13.65
C ILE A 78 5.50 3.80 -13.92
N PRO A 79 5.33 4.27 -15.16
CA PRO A 79 4.34 5.29 -15.47
C PRO A 79 2.92 4.74 -15.32
N PHE A 80 2.01 5.57 -14.82
CA PHE A 80 0.59 5.26 -14.67
C PHE A 80 -0.26 6.51 -14.89
N GLN A 81 -1.51 6.33 -15.32
CA GLN A 81 -2.48 7.41 -15.46
C GLN A 81 -3.34 7.50 -14.20
N ARG A 82 -3.55 8.72 -13.70
CA ARG A 82 -4.28 9.02 -12.45
C ARG A 82 -5.72 9.39 -12.70
#